data_AF-A0AAD4CBN1-F1
#
_entry.id   AF-A0AAD4CBN1-F1
#
_cell.length_a   1.000
_cell.length_b   1.000
_cell.length_c   1.000
_cell.angle_alpha   90.00
_cell.angle_beta   90.00
_cell.angle_gamma   90.00
#
_symmetry.space_group_name_H-M   'P 1'
#
loop_
_entity.id
_entity.type
_entity.pdbx_description
1 polymer ?
#
loop_
_entity_poly.entity_id
_entity_poly.type
_entity_poly.pdbx_seq_one_letter_code
_entity_poly.pdbx_strand_id
1 'polypeptide(L)'
;MDYHTPKSAWGAPPSYQASQSSAHVGRDISAEHESQPPPYHNWQDAVPDTTTFPPPPVTGHFCSGTGNALADDADRAHAFCDEVPLHRPVRPSRAVYSAVQSHDIRPVQPGEFHGGIDLISQGHWRGFTMDGNGDCLVSTHLPLYFAMEDSPFVTETSKTIYFEVKLLRLRAGPGAGSGDSSGLSIGFLAHPYPYWRSPGWERGSLGVFSDDGCRFVNDSWGGTDFTAAFGVGETVGLGMTIQLPENINSDQKDSKGKAKVDIFFTRNGQIAGGWDLHEEVDEQAGGVMGLEGDFDLYGAIGLFGGVDFEVIFKPEDLLWRPLRV
;
A
#
# COMPACT_ATOMS: atom_id res chain seq x y z
N MET A 1 -39.65 9.72 51.11
CA MET A 1 -39.50 10.69 50.01
C MET A 1 -38.19 10.37 49.34
N ASP A 2 -38.30 9.47 48.37
CA ASP A 2 -37.22 8.94 47.56
C ASP A 2 -36.76 9.98 46.54
N TYR A 3 -35.47 10.00 46.20
CA TYR A 3 -35.02 9.67 44.85
C TYR A 3 -33.51 9.42 44.85
N HIS A 4 -33.16 8.22 44.37
CA HIS A 4 -31.83 7.66 44.18
C HIS A 4 -31.31 7.95 42.77
N THR A 5 -29.98 8.08 42.71
CA THR A 5 -29.05 7.91 41.59
C THR A 5 -29.37 6.69 40.70
N PRO A 6 -29.09 6.72 39.38
CA PRO A 6 -28.99 5.51 38.59
C PRO A 6 -27.53 5.09 38.31
N LYS A 7 -27.26 3.80 38.55
CA LYS A 7 -26.13 3.01 37.99
C LYS A 7 -26.73 1.92 37.08
N SER A 8 -26.17 1.80 35.87
CA SER A 8 -25.95 0.61 35.00
C SER A 8 -26.92 -0.60 35.05
N ALA A 9 -27.38 -1.06 33.88
CA ALA A 9 -27.11 -2.42 33.36
C ALA A 9 -27.83 -2.71 32.01
N TRP A 10 -27.02 -3.16 31.05
CA TRP A 10 -27.23 -4.16 29.99
C TRP A 10 -28.65 -4.63 29.60
N GLY A 11 -28.98 -4.48 28.32
CA GLY A 11 -29.97 -5.28 27.60
C GLY A 11 -29.50 -5.53 26.16
N ALA A 12 -29.43 -6.79 25.74
CA ALA A 12 -28.99 -7.22 24.41
C ALA A 12 -29.98 -6.80 23.30
N PRO A 13 -29.51 -6.55 22.05
CA PRO A 13 -30.42 -6.34 20.93
C PRO A 13 -31.03 -7.67 20.43
N PRO A 14 -32.31 -7.69 20.02
CA PRO A 14 -33.05 -8.89 19.69
C PRO A 14 -32.76 -9.45 18.29
N SER A 15 -32.94 -10.77 18.17
CA SER A 15 -32.78 -11.59 16.97
C SER A 15 -33.84 -11.34 15.88
N TYR A 16 -33.40 -11.36 14.62
CA TYR A 16 -34.24 -11.36 13.43
C TYR A 16 -35.09 -12.64 13.33
N GLN A 17 -36.41 -12.49 13.26
CA GLN A 17 -37.30 -13.47 12.63
C GLN A 17 -38.50 -12.75 12.01
N ALA A 18 -38.65 -12.96 10.70
CA ALA A 18 -39.72 -12.44 9.88
C ALA A 18 -41.05 -13.17 10.16
N SER A 19 -42.14 -12.41 10.06
CA SER A 19 -43.27 -12.64 9.15
C SER A 19 -44.68 -12.52 9.79
N GLN A 20 -45.56 -11.93 8.98
CA GLN A 20 -47.03 -11.96 8.97
C GLN A 20 -47.83 -10.97 9.83
N SER A 21 -48.53 -10.07 9.11
CA SER A 21 -49.99 -9.83 9.10
C SER A 21 -50.28 -8.32 8.98
N SER A 22 -50.72 -7.86 7.80
CA SER A 22 -52.12 -7.73 7.34
C SER A 22 -52.86 -6.52 7.91
N ALA A 23 -53.10 -5.51 7.07
CA ALA A 23 -54.27 -4.64 7.15
C ALA A 23 -54.66 -4.16 5.75
N HIS A 24 -55.88 -4.53 5.35
CA HIS A 24 -56.56 -4.16 4.11
C HIS A 24 -56.95 -2.67 4.08
N VAL A 25 -57.12 -2.08 2.89
CA VAL A 25 -58.43 -1.74 2.27
C VAL A 25 -58.20 -0.99 0.94
N GLY A 26 -58.87 -1.44 -0.15
CA GLY A 26 -59.41 -0.53 -1.16
C GLY A 26 -59.22 -0.83 -2.66
N ARG A 27 -60.08 -1.70 -3.20
CA ARG A 27 -60.85 -1.59 -4.48
C ARG A 27 -60.20 -1.78 -5.87
N ASP A 28 -60.58 -2.92 -6.47
CA ASP A 28 -60.92 -3.31 -7.87
C ASP A 28 -60.42 -2.50 -9.09
N ILE A 29 -59.80 -3.20 -10.06
CA ILE A 29 -60.38 -3.56 -11.39
C ILE A 29 -59.34 -4.34 -12.25
N SER A 30 -59.88 -5.30 -13.03
CA SER A 30 -59.31 -6.05 -14.18
C SER A 30 -58.33 -7.20 -13.94
N ALA A 31 -58.79 -8.38 -14.36
CA ALA A 31 -58.07 -9.65 -14.40
C ALA A 31 -57.38 -9.84 -15.75
N GLU A 32 -56.07 -10.10 -15.75
CA GLU A 32 -55.35 -10.72 -16.87
C GLU A 32 -54.25 -11.66 -16.35
N HIS A 33 -54.44 -12.95 -16.65
CA HIS A 33 -53.45 -14.02 -16.88
C HIS A 33 -52.15 -14.05 -16.02
N GLU A 34 -52.15 -14.92 -14.99
CA GLU A 34 -50.92 -15.59 -14.55
C GLU A 34 -50.52 -16.64 -15.59
N SER A 35 -49.49 -16.34 -16.40
CA SER A 35 -48.80 -17.33 -17.22
C SER A 35 -47.67 -17.96 -16.40
N GLN A 36 -47.84 -19.23 -16.02
CA GLN A 36 -46.71 -20.03 -15.55
C GLN A 36 -45.71 -20.24 -16.70
N PRO A 37 -44.39 -20.07 -16.49
CA PRO A 37 -43.42 -20.32 -17.55
C PRO A 37 -43.32 -21.82 -17.88
N PRO A 38 -43.09 -22.18 -19.15
CA PRO A 38 -43.06 -23.57 -19.60
C PRO A 38 -41.85 -24.33 -19.05
N PRO A 39 -41.93 -25.67 -18.93
CA PRO A 39 -40.99 -26.49 -18.20
C PRO A 39 -39.78 -26.87 -19.06
N TYR A 40 -39.03 -25.88 -19.56
CA TYR A 40 -37.71 -26.09 -20.16
C TYR A 40 -36.88 -24.81 -20.01
N HIS A 41 -36.24 -24.64 -18.85
CA HIS A 41 -35.09 -23.75 -18.68
C HIS A 41 -34.12 -24.37 -17.66
N ASN A 42 -33.46 -25.44 -18.10
CA ASN A 42 -32.22 -25.92 -17.49
C ASN A 42 -31.11 -24.89 -17.79
N TRP A 43 -31.02 -23.85 -16.98
CA TRP A 43 -29.90 -22.90 -17.03
C TRP A 43 -28.57 -23.54 -16.58
N GLN A 44 -28.66 -24.69 -15.89
CA GLN A 44 -27.50 -25.46 -15.40
C GLN A 44 -26.74 -26.20 -16.51
N ASP A 45 -27.35 -26.40 -17.69
CA ASP A 45 -26.69 -27.01 -18.85
C ASP A 45 -25.98 -25.97 -19.76
N ALA A 46 -26.07 -24.68 -19.43
CA ALA A 46 -25.51 -23.57 -20.22
C ALA A 46 -24.25 -22.93 -19.61
N VAL A 47 -23.67 -23.53 -18.56
CA VAL A 47 -22.41 -23.08 -17.98
C VAL A 47 -21.26 -23.85 -18.66
N PRO A 48 -20.42 -23.20 -19.49
CA PRO A 48 -19.22 -23.84 -20.00
C PRO A 48 -18.29 -24.16 -18.83
N ASP A 49 -17.52 -25.24 -18.97
CA ASP A 49 -16.48 -25.66 -18.03
C ASP A 49 -15.63 -24.45 -17.61
N THR A 50 -15.69 -24.09 -16.33
CA THR A 50 -15.10 -22.85 -15.79
C THR A 50 -13.59 -22.96 -15.57
N THR A 51 -12.98 -24.10 -15.93
CA THR A 51 -11.54 -24.35 -15.81
C THR A 51 -10.68 -23.58 -16.83
N THR A 52 -11.28 -22.89 -17.79
CA THR A 52 -10.58 -22.08 -18.81
C THR A 52 -10.63 -20.58 -18.58
N PHE A 53 -11.28 -20.10 -17.50
CA PHE A 53 -11.23 -18.68 -17.17
C PHE A 53 -9.89 -18.33 -16.51
N PRO A 54 -9.28 -17.18 -16.86
CA PRO A 54 -8.19 -16.63 -16.06
C PRO A 54 -8.67 -16.45 -14.60
N PRO A 55 -7.76 -16.53 -13.61
CA PRO A 55 -8.13 -16.30 -12.23
C PRO A 55 -8.86 -14.96 -12.10
N PRO A 56 -9.88 -14.86 -11.21
CA PRO A 56 -10.59 -13.60 -11.01
C PRO A 56 -9.60 -12.50 -10.60
N PRO A 57 -9.86 -11.23 -10.96
CA PRO A 57 -9.09 -10.09 -10.49
C PRO A 57 -8.92 -10.14 -8.97
N VAL A 58 -7.75 -9.74 -8.47
CA VAL A 58 -7.48 -9.73 -7.04
C VAL A 58 -8.39 -8.67 -6.41
N THR A 59 -9.38 -9.13 -5.64
CA THR A 59 -10.40 -8.25 -5.04
C THR A 59 -9.74 -7.36 -3.98
N GLY A 60 -9.79 -6.04 -4.16
CA GLY A 60 -9.43 -5.04 -3.17
C GLY A 60 -10.47 -4.94 -2.05
N HIS A 61 -10.04 -4.56 -0.85
CA HIS A 61 -10.97 -4.36 0.27
C HIS A 61 -11.69 -3.01 0.16
N PHE A 62 -12.82 -2.86 0.87
CA PHE A 62 -13.47 -1.55 1.04
C PHE A 62 -12.91 -0.74 2.21
N CYS A 63 -12.20 -1.41 3.14
CA CYS A 63 -11.51 -0.85 4.30
C CYS A 63 -10.37 -1.81 4.71
N SER A 64 -9.17 -1.31 5.05
CA SER A 64 -8.12 -2.13 5.68
C SER A 64 -8.46 -2.39 7.16
N GLY A 65 -7.98 -3.51 7.71
CA GLY A 65 -8.51 -4.07 8.96
C GLY A 65 -8.29 -3.21 10.21
N THR A 66 -7.20 -2.42 10.28
CA THR A 66 -6.82 -1.70 11.51
C THR A 66 -6.02 -0.41 11.33
N GLY A 67 -5.57 -0.07 10.12
CA GLY A 67 -4.70 1.08 9.83
C GLY A 67 -5.31 2.04 8.82
N ASN A 68 -6.48 2.59 9.10
CA ASN A 68 -7.10 3.60 8.25
C ASN A 68 -6.77 4.99 8.79
N ALA A 69 -6.16 5.82 7.95
CA ALA A 69 -6.06 7.24 8.24
C ALA A 69 -7.45 7.87 8.32
N LEU A 70 -7.56 8.98 9.06
CA LEU A 70 -8.80 9.74 9.18
C LEU A 70 -9.28 10.21 7.79
N ALA A 71 -10.59 10.18 7.56
CA ALA A 71 -11.18 10.61 6.27
C ALA A 71 -10.74 12.03 5.88
N ASP A 72 -10.67 12.95 6.86
CA ASP A 72 -10.19 14.32 6.65
C ASP A 72 -8.72 14.38 6.18
N ASP A 73 -7.88 13.42 6.59
CA ASP A 73 -6.48 13.34 6.17
C ASP A 73 -6.34 12.78 4.74
N ALA A 74 -7.23 11.87 4.35
CA ALA A 74 -7.33 11.36 2.98
C ALA A 74 -7.79 12.48 2.03
N ASP A 75 -8.87 13.20 2.37
CA ASP A 75 -9.37 14.31 1.58
C ASP A 75 -8.31 15.41 1.40
N ARG A 76 -7.59 15.75 2.48
CA ARG A 76 -6.49 16.72 2.43
C ARG A 76 -5.33 16.21 1.56
N ALA A 77 -5.05 14.91 1.58
CA ALA A 77 -4.01 14.31 0.76
C ALA A 77 -4.40 14.31 -0.73
N HIS A 78 -5.64 13.99 -1.07
CA HIS A 78 -6.15 14.09 -2.45
C HIS A 78 -6.05 15.52 -2.97
N ALA A 79 -6.51 16.51 -2.19
CA ALA A 79 -6.40 17.92 -2.55
C ALA A 79 -4.94 18.35 -2.77
N PHE A 80 -4.03 17.94 -1.87
CA PHE A 80 -2.59 18.17 -2.05
C PHE A 80 -2.07 17.55 -3.36
N CYS A 81 -2.50 16.32 -3.65
CA CYS A 81 -2.04 15.58 -4.81
C CYS A 81 -2.48 16.21 -6.13
N ASP A 82 -3.69 16.77 -6.16
CA ASP A 82 -4.27 17.47 -7.31
C ASP A 82 -3.59 18.83 -7.57
N GLU A 83 -3.22 19.55 -6.51
CA GLU A 83 -2.61 20.88 -6.62
C GLU A 83 -1.10 20.85 -6.87
N VAL A 84 -0.41 19.80 -6.41
CA VAL A 84 1.05 19.74 -6.40
C VAL A 84 1.52 18.58 -7.27
N PRO A 85 1.86 18.75 -8.56
CA PRO A 85 2.28 17.64 -9.41
C PRO A 85 3.64 17.04 -9.00
N LEU A 86 3.87 15.77 -9.36
CA LEU A 86 5.16 15.10 -9.14
C LEU A 86 6.32 15.86 -9.81
N HIS A 87 7.47 15.87 -9.15
CA HIS A 87 8.70 16.48 -9.64
C HIS A 87 9.20 15.74 -10.86
N ARG A 88 9.42 16.46 -11.95
CA ARG A 88 10.10 15.89 -13.12
C ARG A 88 11.54 15.52 -12.76
N PRO A 89 12.02 14.33 -13.15
CA PRO A 89 13.40 13.94 -12.89
C PRO A 89 14.40 14.94 -13.43
N VAL A 90 15.48 15.11 -12.68
CA VAL A 90 16.63 15.91 -13.08
C VAL A 90 17.87 15.06 -12.98
N ARG A 91 18.83 15.32 -13.86
CA ARG A 91 20.12 14.63 -13.79
C ARG A 91 20.82 15.02 -12.48
N PRO A 92 21.15 14.06 -11.58
CA PRO A 92 21.83 14.37 -10.34
C PRO A 92 23.27 14.84 -10.61
N SER A 93 23.82 15.62 -9.70
CA SER A 93 25.27 15.87 -9.71
C SER A 93 26.02 14.58 -9.41
N ARG A 94 27.27 14.47 -9.88
CA ARG A 94 28.13 13.30 -9.57
C ARG A 94 28.28 13.06 -8.07
N ALA A 95 28.36 14.13 -7.26
CA ALA A 95 28.49 14.02 -5.81
C ALA A 95 27.22 13.40 -5.19
N VAL A 96 26.04 13.84 -5.62
CA VAL A 96 24.75 13.30 -5.16
C VAL A 96 24.61 11.83 -5.55
N TYR A 97 24.86 11.50 -6.82
CA TYR A 97 24.77 10.12 -7.28
C TYR A 97 25.77 9.21 -6.56
N SER A 98 27.01 9.68 -6.33
CA SER A 98 28.03 8.92 -5.60
C SER A 98 27.68 8.69 -4.13
N ALA A 99 26.99 9.63 -3.49
CA ALA A 99 26.52 9.47 -2.11
C ALA A 99 25.57 8.26 -2.00
N VAL A 100 24.61 8.15 -2.92
CA VAL A 100 23.67 7.01 -2.99
C VAL A 100 24.41 5.69 -3.28
N GLN A 101 25.35 5.69 -4.24
CA GLN A 101 26.17 4.49 -4.53
C GLN A 101 27.02 4.04 -3.34
N SER A 102 27.40 4.97 -2.46
CA SER A 102 28.10 4.66 -1.21
C SER A 102 27.17 4.29 -0.05
N HIS A 103 25.85 4.33 -0.26
CA HIS A 103 24.82 4.13 0.77
C HIS A 103 24.82 5.22 1.85
N ASP A 104 25.30 6.45 1.57
CA ASP A 104 25.05 7.62 2.42
C ASP A 104 23.60 8.07 2.23
N ILE A 105 22.69 7.26 2.79
CA ILE A 105 21.25 7.45 2.78
C ILE A 105 20.86 7.84 4.20
N ARG A 106 20.14 8.95 4.33
CA ARG A 106 19.69 9.55 5.60
C ARG A 106 18.17 9.74 5.62
N PRO A 107 17.55 9.69 6.80
CA PRO A 107 16.11 9.89 6.95
C PRO A 107 15.75 11.38 6.85
N VAL A 108 14.59 11.68 6.26
CA VAL A 108 13.93 12.98 6.35
C VAL A 108 12.81 12.87 7.37
N GLN A 109 12.89 13.65 8.45
CA GLN A 109 11.88 13.69 9.50
C GLN A 109 10.90 14.85 9.24
N PRO A 110 9.60 14.57 9.00
CA PRO A 110 8.59 15.60 8.86
C PRO A 110 8.13 16.14 10.21
N GLY A 111 7.30 17.18 10.21
CA GLY A 111 6.76 17.78 11.43
C GLY A 111 5.83 16.85 12.21
N GLU A 112 5.19 15.91 11.53
CA GLU A 112 4.27 14.91 12.07
C GLU A 112 5.00 13.74 12.77
N PHE A 113 6.32 13.63 12.60
CA PHE A 113 7.13 12.61 13.24
C PHE A 113 7.44 13.01 14.68
N HIS A 114 6.78 12.39 15.66
CA HIS A 114 7.10 12.54 17.07
C HIS A 114 7.89 11.32 17.56
N GLY A 115 9.21 11.49 17.67
CA GLY A 115 10.09 10.37 17.98
C GLY A 115 11.57 10.73 17.90
N GLY A 116 12.42 9.73 17.70
CA GLY A 116 13.84 9.91 17.48
C GLY A 116 14.37 8.94 16.43
N ILE A 117 15.37 9.37 15.65
CA ILE A 117 16.10 8.52 14.71
C ILE A 117 17.59 8.73 14.88
N ASP A 118 18.31 7.64 15.11
CA ASP A 118 19.76 7.57 15.21
C ASP A 118 20.34 6.89 13.96
N LEU A 119 21.43 7.45 13.44
CA LEU A 119 22.25 6.81 12.41
C LEU A 119 23.21 5.83 13.10
N ILE A 120 22.97 4.52 12.93
CA ILE A 120 23.83 3.47 13.48
C ILE A 120 25.12 3.37 12.65
N SER A 121 24.95 3.37 11.34
CA SER A 121 26.05 3.42 10.38
C SER A 121 25.55 3.99 9.04
N GLN A 122 26.43 4.07 8.05
CA GLN A 122 26.06 4.53 6.72
C GLN A 122 25.01 3.59 6.10
N GLY A 123 23.81 4.13 5.85
CA GLY A 123 22.69 3.37 5.31
C GLY A 123 22.00 2.44 6.33
N HIS A 124 22.24 2.62 7.63
CA HIS A 124 21.55 1.89 8.70
C HIS A 124 21.06 2.83 9.77
N TRP A 125 19.74 2.89 9.94
CA TRP A 125 19.07 3.76 10.92
C TRP A 125 18.34 2.93 11.96
N ARG A 126 18.24 3.47 13.17
CA ARG A 126 17.32 2.98 14.19
C ARG A 126 16.42 4.13 14.61
N GLY A 127 15.13 3.88 14.69
CA GLY A 127 14.17 4.92 15.05
C GLY A 127 13.06 4.42 15.94
N PHE A 128 12.31 5.38 16.48
CA PHE A 128 11.07 5.12 17.19
C PHE A 128 10.09 6.29 17.08
N THR A 129 8.80 6.00 17.19
CA THR A 129 7.70 6.97 17.36
C THR A 129 7.08 6.85 18.75
N MET A 130 6.57 7.95 19.29
CA MET A 130 5.89 7.98 20.58
C MET A 130 4.53 7.28 20.52
N ASP A 131 4.06 6.81 21.67
CA ASP A 131 2.69 6.29 21.84
C ASP A 131 1.67 7.34 21.40
N GLY A 132 0.62 6.92 20.67
CA GLY A 132 -0.39 7.85 20.16
C GLY A 132 0.06 8.72 18.99
N ASN A 133 1.24 8.49 18.40
CA ASN A 133 1.64 9.20 17.18
C ASN A 133 0.63 8.91 16.06
N GLY A 134 0.16 9.95 15.38
CA GLY A 134 -0.66 9.80 14.18
C GLY A 134 0.12 9.21 13.01
N ASP A 135 -0.50 9.15 11.84
CA ASP A 135 0.20 8.75 10.62
C ASP A 135 1.30 9.74 10.27
N CYS A 136 2.51 9.23 10.03
CA CYS A 136 3.59 10.02 9.48
C CYS A 136 4.50 9.17 8.57
N LEU A 137 5.32 9.86 7.78
CA LEU A 137 6.20 9.25 6.79
C LEU A 137 7.64 9.67 7.02
N VAL A 138 8.57 8.72 7.01
CA VAL A 138 10.01 9.00 6.92
C VAL A 138 10.50 8.50 5.56
N SER A 139 11.02 9.41 4.74
CA SER A 139 11.61 9.09 3.43
C SER A 139 13.14 9.14 3.47
N THR A 140 13.78 8.56 2.46
CA THR A 140 15.20 8.82 2.18
C THR A 140 15.38 10.26 1.72
N HIS A 141 16.46 10.92 2.14
CA HIS A 141 16.77 12.28 1.67
C HIS A 141 17.24 12.35 0.21
N LEU A 142 17.56 11.21 -0.40
CA LEU A 142 18.00 11.06 -1.79
C LEU A 142 17.26 9.89 -2.44
N PRO A 143 17.00 9.92 -3.76
CA PRO A 143 16.43 8.80 -4.49
C PRO A 143 17.31 7.55 -4.37
N LEU A 144 16.65 6.39 -4.30
CA LEU A 144 17.29 5.09 -4.52
C LEU A 144 17.37 4.76 -6.02
N TYR A 145 16.48 5.35 -6.82
CA TYR A 145 16.46 5.27 -8.28
C TYR A 145 16.39 6.69 -8.86
N PHE A 146 17.37 7.06 -9.69
CA PHE A 146 17.36 8.30 -10.46
C PHE A 146 16.95 8.01 -11.89
N ALA A 147 15.77 8.45 -12.32
CA ALA A 147 15.26 8.09 -13.66
C ALA A 147 16.20 8.54 -14.80
N MET A 148 16.92 9.65 -14.61
CA MET A 148 17.85 10.18 -15.62
C MET A 148 19.20 9.45 -15.71
N GLU A 149 19.54 8.59 -14.74
CA GLU A 149 20.83 7.86 -14.70
C GLU A 149 20.64 6.34 -14.63
N ASP A 150 19.61 5.86 -13.92
CA ASP A 150 19.39 4.45 -13.65
C ASP A 150 18.37 3.79 -14.59
N SER A 151 17.66 4.57 -15.42
CA SER A 151 16.61 4.03 -16.28
C SER A 151 17.15 3.00 -17.27
N PRO A 152 16.48 1.84 -17.44
CA PRO A 152 16.85 0.86 -18.46
C PRO A 152 16.83 1.41 -19.89
N PHE A 153 16.03 2.45 -20.16
CA PHE A 153 16.04 3.14 -21.46
C PHE A 153 17.31 3.97 -21.69
N VAL A 154 18.06 4.26 -20.63
CA VAL A 154 19.34 4.99 -20.67
C VAL A 154 20.52 4.02 -20.54
N THR A 155 20.42 3.04 -19.65
CA THR A 155 21.52 2.13 -19.30
C THR A 155 21.52 0.83 -20.10
N GLU A 156 20.42 0.49 -20.78
CA GLU A 156 20.18 -0.81 -21.41
C GLU A 156 20.29 -2.00 -20.44
N THR A 157 20.23 -1.72 -19.13
CA THR A 157 20.34 -2.72 -18.06
C THR A 157 19.18 -2.59 -17.09
N SER A 158 18.76 -3.70 -16.49
CA SER A 158 17.78 -3.66 -15.41
C SER A 158 18.37 -2.99 -14.17
N LYS A 159 17.52 -2.30 -13.42
CA LYS A 159 17.87 -1.69 -12.14
C LYS A 159 16.95 -2.23 -11.06
N THR A 160 17.54 -2.69 -9.96
CA THR A 160 16.80 -3.06 -8.74
C THR A 160 17.12 -2.07 -7.63
N ILE A 161 16.08 -1.54 -7.00
CA ILE A 161 16.16 -0.85 -5.71
C ILE A 161 15.55 -1.74 -4.64
N TYR A 162 16.13 -1.75 -3.44
CA TYR A 162 15.71 -2.64 -2.35
C TYR A 162 16.20 -2.08 -1.01
N PHE A 163 15.38 -2.25 0.04
CA PHE A 163 15.79 -2.00 1.42
C PHE A 163 14.99 -2.86 2.40
N GLU A 164 15.51 -2.99 3.61
CA GLU A 164 14.91 -3.78 4.69
C GLU A 164 14.47 -2.90 5.86
N VAL A 165 13.39 -3.29 6.51
CA VAL A 165 12.90 -2.72 7.76
C VAL A 165 12.74 -3.84 8.79
N LYS A 166 13.33 -3.66 9.96
CA LYS A 166 13.14 -4.55 11.10
C LYS A 166 12.15 -3.94 12.08
N LEU A 167 11.06 -4.67 12.35
CA LEU A 167 10.09 -4.26 13.37
C LEU A 167 10.61 -4.67 14.75
N LEU A 168 11.05 -3.72 15.57
CA LEU A 168 11.64 -4.02 16.88
C LEU A 168 10.59 -4.10 17.99
N ARG A 169 9.56 -3.25 17.94
CA ARG A 169 8.53 -3.16 18.98
C ARG A 169 7.28 -2.44 18.48
N LEU A 170 6.12 -2.86 18.98
CA LEU A 170 4.84 -2.18 18.87
C LEU A 170 4.36 -1.74 20.27
N ARG A 171 3.79 -0.55 20.37
CA ARG A 171 3.26 0.08 21.60
C ARG A 171 1.84 0.59 21.35
N ALA A 172 1.41 1.63 22.05
CA ALA A 172 0.03 2.13 21.92
C ALA A 172 -0.19 2.74 20.53
N GLY A 173 -1.31 2.36 19.89
CA GLY A 173 -1.75 2.91 18.61
C GLY A 173 -2.11 4.41 18.66
N PRO A 174 -2.48 5.00 17.52
CA PRO A 174 -2.81 6.42 17.40
C PRO A 174 -4.08 6.84 18.18
N GLY A 175 -5.03 5.93 18.36
CA GLY A 175 -6.29 6.21 19.07
C GLY A 175 -6.15 6.37 20.58
N ALA A 176 -7.07 7.13 21.18
CA ALA A 176 -7.16 7.34 22.63
C ALA A 176 -7.65 6.10 23.42
N GLY A 177 -7.70 4.91 22.80
CA GLY A 177 -8.24 3.67 23.37
C GLY A 177 -7.49 2.42 22.89
N SER A 178 -7.86 1.25 23.42
CA SER A 178 -7.18 -0.03 23.17
C SER A 178 -7.52 -0.70 21.82
N GLY A 179 -8.08 0.04 20.86
CA GLY A 179 -8.62 -0.51 19.62
C GLY A 179 -7.66 -0.43 18.43
N ASP A 180 -6.92 0.66 18.31
CA ASP A 180 -6.09 0.92 17.13
C ASP A 180 -4.72 0.26 17.30
N SER A 181 -4.30 -0.47 16.28
CA SER A 181 -2.98 -1.10 16.24
C SER A 181 -1.92 -0.05 15.89
N SER A 182 -0.77 -0.08 16.57
CA SER A 182 0.43 0.58 16.05
C SER A 182 1.05 -0.28 14.96
N GLY A 183 1.79 0.33 14.05
CA GLY A 183 2.44 -0.38 12.96
C GLY A 183 3.28 0.52 12.07
N LEU A 184 3.89 -0.12 11.09
CA LEU A 184 4.64 0.56 10.04
C LEU A 184 4.24 0.04 8.67
N SER A 185 4.56 0.79 7.64
CA SER A 185 4.53 0.32 6.27
C SER A 185 5.89 0.55 5.63
N ILE A 186 6.25 -0.32 4.69
CA ILE A 186 7.48 -0.23 3.89
C ILE A 186 7.10 0.03 2.44
N GLY A 187 7.74 0.98 1.78
CA GLY A 187 7.33 1.38 0.44
C GLY A 187 8.34 2.22 -0.34
N PHE A 188 7.91 2.57 -1.54
CA PHE A 188 8.59 3.53 -2.41
C PHE A 188 7.64 4.66 -2.79
N LEU A 189 8.19 5.84 -3.04
CA LEU A 189 7.41 6.98 -3.53
C LEU A 189 8.20 7.89 -4.46
N ALA A 190 7.48 8.65 -5.27
CA ALA A 190 7.93 9.82 -5.99
C ALA A 190 7.51 11.09 -5.25
N HIS A 191 8.34 12.12 -5.30
CA HIS A 191 8.05 13.41 -4.67
C HIS A 191 7.40 14.40 -5.65
N PRO A 192 6.59 15.37 -5.16
CA PRO A 192 6.18 15.59 -3.77
C PRO A 192 5.12 14.60 -3.25
N TYR A 193 5.17 14.30 -1.95
CA TYR A 193 4.27 13.36 -1.28
C TYR A 193 3.76 13.96 0.05
N PRO A 194 2.50 13.74 0.46
CA PRO A 194 2.00 14.20 1.76
C PRO A 194 2.59 13.37 2.91
N TYR A 195 3.44 13.99 3.74
CA TYR A 195 4.20 13.30 4.79
C TYR A 195 3.37 12.84 6.00
N TRP A 196 2.07 13.14 6.03
CA TRP A 196 1.08 12.62 6.99
C TRP A 196 0.33 11.38 6.45
N ARG A 197 0.81 10.79 5.34
CA ARG A 197 0.23 9.60 4.72
C ARG A 197 1.29 8.52 4.59
N SER A 198 0.89 7.26 4.76
CA SER A 198 1.77 6.12 4.52
C SER A 198 2.02 5.90 3.02
N PRO A 199 3.16 5.28 2.62
CA PRO A 199 3.42 4.95 1.23
C PRO A 199 2.37 3.95 0.71
N GLY A 200 1.93 4.14 -0.53
CA GLY A 200 0.91 3.36 -1.20
C GLY A 200 -0.48 3.97 -1.17
N TRP A 201 -0.76 4.91 -0.26
CA TRP A 201 -2.08 5.53 -0.17
C TRP A 201 -2.36 6.57 -1.25
N GLU A 202 -1.34 7.25 -1.75
CA GLU A 202 -1.49 8.35 -2.71
C GLU A 202 -0.65 8.12 -3.97
N ARG A 203 -0.93 8.92 -5.02
CA ARG A 203 -0.27 8.82 -6.33
C ARG A 203 1.26 8.79 -6.22
N GLY A 204 1.88 8.05 -7.13
CA GLY A 204 3.34 7.93 -7.17
C GLY A 204 3.93 7.16 -6.00
N SER A 205 3.15 6.32 -5.32
CA SER A 205 3.68 5.51 -4.22
C SER A 205 3.08 4.12 -4.16
N LEU A 206 3.85 3.20 -3.58
CA LEU A 206 3.41 1.86 -3.24
C LEU A 206 3.95 1.46 -1.86
N GLY A 207 3.25 0.59 -1.14
CA GLY A 207 3.69 0.13 0.16
C GLY A 207 3.01 -1.15 0.63
N VAL A 208 3.59 -1.79 1.66
CA VAL A 208 3.05 -2.96 2.36
C VAL A 208 2.95 -2.66 3.85
N PHE A 209 1.78 -2.90 4.44
CA PHE A 209 1.48 -2.56 5.83
C PHE A 209 1.72 -3.71 6.79
N SER A 210 2.18 -3.39 8.00
CA SER A 210 2.56 -4.39 8.99
C SER A 210 1.39 -5.02 9.74
N ASP A 211 0.27 -4.30 9.88
CA ASP A 211 -0.84 -4.70 10.74
C ASP A 211 -1.70 -5.79 10.10
N ASP A 212 -1.92 -5.72 8.79
CA ASP A 212 -2.71 -6.70 8.04
C ASP A 212 -1.91 -7.43 6.94
N GLY A 213 -0.78 -6.88 6.50
CA GLY A 213 0.02 -7.45 5.40
C GLY A 213 -0.51 -7.08 4.01
N CYS A 214 -1.44 -6.13 3.92
CA CYS A 214 -1.97 -5.63 2.66
C CYS A 214 -0.92 -4.78 1.91
N ARG A 215 -0.98 -4.83 0.58
CA ARG A 215 -0.22 -3.92 -0.30
C ARG A 215 -1.13 -2.82 -0.83
N PHE A 216 -0.54 -1.68 -1.13
CA PHE A 216 -1.24 -0.49 -1.63
C PHE A 216 -0.44 0.11 -2.77
N VAL A 217 -1.10 0.50 -3.86
CA VAL A 217 -0.51 1.20 -5.00
C VAL A 217 -1.48 2.32 -5.37
N ASN A 218 -1.20 3.54 -4.93
CA ASN A 218 -2.12 4.68 -5.07
C ASN A 218 -3.57 4.31 -4.68
N ASP A 219 -3.74 3.71 -3.51
CA ASP A 219 -5.03 3.25 -2.99
C ASP A 219 -5.23 3.76 -1.57
N SER A 220 -6.15 4.71 -1.40
CA SER A 220 -6.40 5.35 -0.12
C SER A 220 -7.39 4.62 0.78
N TRP A 221 -8.02 3.53 0.31
CA TRP A 221 -9.29 3.06 0.91
C TRP A 221 -9.33 1.57 1.29
N GLY A 222 -8.52 0.69 0.69
CA GLY A 222 -8.64 -0.74 1.02
C GLY A 222 -7.41 -1.59 0.86
N GLY A 223 -6.54 -1.27 -0.11
CA GLY A 223 -5.41 -2.12 -0.42
C GLY A 223 -5.82 -3.50 -0.91
N THR A 224 -4.81 -4.31 -1.18
CA THR A 224 -4.96 -5.66 -1.72
C THR A 224 -4.29 -6.65 -0.78
N ASP A 225 -4.98 -7.76 -0.48
CA ASP A 225 -4.39 -8.88 0.27
C ASP A 225 -3.09 -9.34 -0.39
N PHE A 226 -2.02 -9.45 0.40
CA PHE A 226 -0.70 -9.75 -0.15
C PHE A 226 0.13 -10.70 0.71
N THR A 227 0.30 -10.39 2.00
CA THR A 227 1.10 -11.19 2.91
C THR A 227 0.46 -11.22 4.30
N ALA A 228 1.04 -11.95 5.26
CA ALA A 228 0.58 -11.94 6.64
C ALA A 228 0.98 -10.63 7.35
N ALA A 229 0.43 -10.36 8.53
CA ALA A 229 0.94 -9.30 9.41
C ALA A 229 2.44 -9.49 9.74
N PHE A 230 3.15 -8.41 10.07
CA PHE A 230 4.58 -8.46 10.40
C PHE A 230 4.76 -8.83 11.87
N GLY A 231 5.73 -9.70 12.16
CA GLY A 231 6.08 -10.09 13.51
C GLY A 231 7.05 -9.12 14.17
N VAL A 232 6.89 -8.87 15.47
CA VAL A 232 7.95 -8.22 16.26
C VAL A 232 9.22 -9.08 16.22
N GLY A 233 10.34 -8.46 15.89
CA GLY A 233 11.64 -9.08 15.65
C GLY A 233 11.89 -9.48 14.18
N GLU A 234 10.85 -9.48 13.35
CA GLU A 234 10.96 -9.80 11.92
C GLU A 234 11.65 -8.67 11.14
N THR A 235 12.42 -9.06 10.13
CA THR A 235 12.94 -8.14 9.12
C THR A 235 12.23 -8.39 7.81
N VAL A 236 11.50 -7.39 7.33
CA VAL A 236 10.85 -7.41 6.02
C VAL A 236 11.64 -6.55 5.06
N GLY A 237 11.55 -6.82 3.77
CA GLY A 237 12.18 -5.97 2.76
C GLY A 237 11.34 -5.89 1.50
N LEU A 238 11.43 -4.75 0.82
CA LEU A 238 10.68 -4.48 -0.39
C LEU A 238 11.67 -4.05 -1.48
N GLY A 239 11.51 -4.62 -2.67
CA GLY A 239 12.33 -4.27 -3.82
C GLY A 239 11.50 -4.08 -5.07
N MET A 240 12.04 -3.26 -5.97
CA MET A 240 11.44 -2.91 -7.25
C MET A 240 12.50 -3.08 -8.32
N THR A 241 12.20 -3.90 -9.33
CA THR A 241 13.08 -4.17 -10.47
C THR A 241 12.47 -3.55 -11.71
N ILE A 242 13.18 -2.58 -12.28
CA ILE A 242 12.77 -1.80 -13.45
C ILE A 242 13.58 -2.31 -14.64
N GLN A 243 12.88 -2.69 -15.72
CA GLN A 243 13.46 -3.34 -16.89
C GLN A 243 12.90 -2.77 -18.20
N LEU A 244 13.63 -2.99 -19.30
CA LEU A 244 13.07 -2.77 -20.64
C LEU A 244 11.90 -3.75 -20.88
N PRO A 245 10.86 -3.35 -21.62
CA PRO A 245 9.78 -4.25 -21.98
C PRO A 245 10.29 -5.35 -22.92
N GLU A 246 9.72 -6.56 -22.81
CA GLU A 246 10.15 -7.75 -23.55
C GLU A 246 9.98 -7.63 -25.07
N ASN A 247 9.04 -6.79 -25.53
CA ASN A 247 8.71 -6.60 -26.95
C ASN A 247 8.85 -5.14 -27.39
N ILE A 248 10.07 -4.65 -27.57
CA ILE A 248 10.32 -3.40 -28.31
C ILE A 248 10.11 -3.69 -29.81
N ASN A 249 8.85 -3.86 -30.23
CA ASN A 249 8.54 -3.94 -31.66
C ASN A 249 8.87 -2.58 -32.29
N SER A 250 9.89 -2.57 -33.14
CA SER A 250 10.47 -1.40 -33.81
C SER A 250 9.54 -0.60 -34.72
N ASP A 251 8.28 -1.04 -34.86
CA ASP A 251 7.33 -0.51 -35.84
C ASP A 251 6.30 0.48 -35.24
N GLN A 252 6.29 0.69 -33.92
CA GLN A 252 5.55 1.79 -33.30
C GLN A 252 6.50 2.89 -32.84
N LYS A 253 6.77 3.85 -33.73
CA LYS A 253 7.63 5.02 -33.48
C LYS A 253 7.09 6.02 -32.43
N ASP A 254 5.88 5.84 -31.92
CA ASP A 254 5.21 6.81 -31.05
C ASP A 254 4.76 6.29 -29.68
N SER A 255 4.92 4.99 -29.38
CA SER A 255 4.84 4.49 -28.01
C SER A 255 6.26 4.34 -27.47
N LYS A 256 6.73 5.34 -26.72
CA LYS A 256 7.84 5.08 -25.78
C LYS A 256 7.36 3.94 -24.89
N GLY A 257 7.87 2.73 -25.11
CA GLY A 257 7.47 1.57 -24.34
C GLY A 257 7.57 1.89 -22.85
N LYS A 258 6.57 1.50 -22.07
CA LYS A 258 6.62 1.61 -20.62
C LYS A 258 7.64 0.59 -20.10
N ALA A 259 8.38 0.95 -19.05
CA ALA A 259 9.27 -0.01 -18.40
C ALA A 259 8.44 -1.14 -17.79
N LYS A 260 8.95 -2.37 -17.84
CA LYS A 260 8.43 -3.46 -17.03
C LYS A 260 8.89 -3.26 -15.60
N VAL A 261 7.99 -3.34 -14.63
CA VAL A 261 8.31 -3.09 -13.23
C VAL A 261 7.77 -4.20 -12.34
N ASP A 262 8.68 -5.02 -11.81
CA ASP A 262 8.35 -6.12 -10.91
C ASP A 262 8.68 -5.72 -9.46
N ILE A 263 7.71 -5.86 -8.57
CA ILE A 263 7.89 -5.65 -7.13
C ILE A 263 8.05 -7.02 -6.46
N PHE A 264 8.99 -7.12 -5.53
CA PHE A 264 9.16 -8.32 -4.70
C PHE A 264 9.28 -7.96 -3.23
N PHE A 265 8.80 -8.86 -2.39
CA PHE A 265 8.79 -8.73 -0.95
C PHE A 265 9.58 -9.88 -0.32
N THR A 266 10.22 -9.57 0.79
CA THR A 266 11.08 -10.51 1.50
C THR A 266 10.75 -10.54 3.00
N ARG A 267 10.91 -11.71 3.61
CA ARG A 267 10.83 -11.92 5.06
C ARG A 267 12.09 -12.65 5.52
N ASN A 268 12.80 -12.06 6.47
CA ASN A 268 14.04 -12.58 7.04
C ASN A 268 15.04 -13.04 5.96
N GLY A 269 15.19 -12.23 4.91
CA GLY A 269 16.11 -12.46 3.80
C GLY A 269 15.64 -13.46 2.73
N GLN A 270 14.41 -13.97 2.81
CA GLN A 270 13.84 -14.88 1.80
C GLN A 270 12.71 -14.19 1.03
N ILE A 271 12.62 -14.41 -0.28
CA ILE A 271 11.49 -13.93 -1.08
C ILE A 271 10.21 -14.60 -0.58
N ALA A 272 9.21 -13.78 -0.26
CA ALA A 272 7.94 -14.20 0.34
C ALA A 272 6.73 -13.81 -0.51
N GLY A 273 6.93 -13.06 -1.61
CA GLY A 273 5.88 -12.65 -2.54
C GLY A 273 6.38 -11.61 -3.53
N GLY A 274 5.52 -11.22 -4.47
CA GLY A 274 5.78 -10.16 -5.44
C GLY A 274 4.58 -9.92 -6.34
N TRP A 275 4.64 -8.87 -7.15
CA TRP A 275 3.63 -8.52 -8.15
C TRP A 275 4.20 -7.71 -9.30
N ASP A 276 3.49 -7.74 -10.42
CA ASP A 276 3.72 -6.85 -11.54
C ASP A 276 3.03 -5.51 -11.23
N LEU A 277 3.73 -4.38 -11.38
CA LEU A 277 3.14 -3.05 -11.19
C LEU A 277 1.91 -2.83 -12.08
N HIS A 278 1.90 -3.42 -13.28
CA HIS A 278 0.86 -3.26 -14.30
C HIS A 278 -0.19 -4.38 -14.27
N GLU A 279 -0.28 -5.15 -13.19
CA GLU A 279 -1.37 -6.12 -13.02
C GLU A 279 -2.75 -5.41 -13.06
N GLU A 280 -3.78 -6.13 -13.50
CA GLU A 280 -5.14 -5.63 -13.49
C GLU A 280 -5.61 -5.46 -12.04
N VAL A 281 -5.96 -4.23 -11.68
CA VAL A 281 -6.51 -3.86 -10.37
C VAL A 281 -7.96 -3.41 -10.52
N ASP A 282 -8.72 -3.45 -9.42
CA ASP A 282 -10.12 -2.98 -9.41
C ASP A 282 -10.22 -1.51 -9.84
N GLU A 283 -11.35 -1.11 -10.45
CA GLU A 283 -11.58 0.25 -10.97
C GLU A 283 -11.42 1.37 -9.92
N GLN A 284 -11.47 1.02 -8.63
CA GLN A 284 -11.31 1.95 -7.51
C GLN A 284 -9.84 2.22 -7.14
N ALA A 285 -8.89 1.40 -7.60
CA ALA A 285 -7.46 1.65 -7.39
C ALA A 285 -6.98 2.81 -8.27
N GLY A 286 -6.11 3.66 -7.71
CA GLY A 286 -5.52 4.76 -8.47
C GLY A 286 -4.51 4.26 -9.52
N GLY A 287 -4.15 5.13 -10.46
CA GLY A 287 -3.16 4.80 -11.49
C GLY A 287 -1.73 4.67 -10.95
N VAL A 288 -0.86 4.02 -11.73
CA VAL A 288 0.56 3.74 -11.40
C VAL A 288 1.54 4.88 -11.75
N MET A 289 1.04 6.08 -12.07
CA MET A 289 1.87 7.24 -12.41
C MET A 289 2.92 7.49 -11.33
N GLY A 290 4.17 7.71 -11.74
CA GLY A 290 5.28 7.96 -10.82
C GLY A 290 6.11 6.72 -10.47
N LEU A 291 5.62 5.53 -10.81
CA LEU A 291 6.26 4.25 -10.44
C LEU A 291 6.83 3.50 -11.66
N GLU A 292 6.59 4.00 -12.88
CA GLU A 292 6.90 3.31 -14.14
C GLU A 292 8.36 3.49 -14.60
N GLY A 293 9.26 3.85 -13.67
CA GLY A 293 10.67 4.14 -13.95
C GLY A 293 10.92 5.50 -14.62
N ASP A 294 9.90 6.36 -14.70
CA ASP A 294 9.92 7.70 -15.29
C ASP A 294 10.03 8.83 -14.25
N PHE A 295 10.07 8.50 -12.96
CA PHE A 295 10.30 9.43 -11.84
C PHE A 295 11.42 8.94 -10.93
N ASP A 296 12.01 9.86 -10.17
CA ASP A 296 12.97 9.50 -9.12
C ASP A 296 12.21 8.85 -7.95
N LEU A 297 12.68 7.68 -7.49
CA LEU A 297 12.03 6.91 -6.43
C LEU A 297 12.84 6.92 -5.14
N TYR A 298 12.15 7.15 -4.04
CA TYR A 298 12.68 7.25 -2.69
C TYR A 298 12.21 6.04 -1.87
N GLY A 299 13.08 5.55 -0.99
CA GLY A 299 12.65 4.59 0.03
C GLY A 299 11.83 5.32 1.08
N ALA A 300 10.74 4.72 1.55
CA ALA A 300 9.88 5.34 2.53
C ALA A 300 9.32 4.32 3.52
N ILE A 301 9.15 4.77 4.76
CA ILE A 301 8.40 4.06 5.78
C ILE A 301 7.25 4.93 6.28
N GLY A 302 6.05 4.35 6.35
CA GLY A 302 4.93 4.94 7.08
C GLY A 302 4.93 4.42 8.52
N LEU A 303 4.50 5.25 9.47
CA LEU A 303 4.51 4.94 10.90
C LEU A 303 3.21 5.44 11.53
N PHE A 304 2.60 4.60 12.37
CA PHE A 304 1.39 4.93 13.10
C PHE A 304 1.41 4.29 14.49
N GLY A 305 1.04 5.07 15.51
CA GLY A 305 1.23 4.71 16.92
C GLY A 305 2.69 4.64 17.34
N GLY A 306 2.95 4.03 18.49
CA GLY A 306 4.29 3.86 19.03
C GLY A 306 5.00 2.64 18.45
N VAL A 307 6.07 2.85 17.68
CA VAL A 307 6.81 1.80 16.98
C VAL A 307 8.30 1.99 17.21
N ASP A 308 9.04 0.89 17.38
CA ASP A 308 10.51 0.90 17.32
C ASP A 308 10.94 0.10 16.08
N PHE A 309 11.92 0.60 15.32
CA PHE A 309 12.31 0.00 14.05
C PHE A 309 13.79 0.21 13.71
N GLU A 310 14.28 -0.59 12.76
CA GLU A 310 15.54 -0.31 12.04
C GLU A 310 15.28 -0.30 10.54
N VAL A 311 16.05 0.49 9.81
CA VAL A 311 16.02 0.54 8.34
C VAL A 311 17.42 0.29 7.81
N ILE A 312 17.56 -0.65 6.87
CA ILE A 312 18.85 -1.07 6.31
C ILE A 312 18.82 -0.92 4.79
N PHE A 313 19.77 -0.14 4.27
CA PHE A 313 20.04 0.04 2.84
C PHE A 313 21.38 -0.57 2.42
N LYS A 314 22.29 -0.81 3.38
CA LYS A 314 23.66 -1.23 3.11
C LYS A 314 23.72 -2.73 2.77
N PRO A 315 24.23 -3.14 1.59
CA PRO A 315 24.19 -4.53 1.13
C PRO A 315 24.88 -5.55 2.02
N GLU A 316 25.87 -5.11 2.81
CA GLU A 316 26.58 -5.98 3.75
C GLU A 316 25.66 -6.43 4.90
N ASP A 317 24.76 -5.55 5.32
CA ASP A 317 23.88 -5.71 6.48
C ASP A 317 22.50 -6.27 6.09
N LEU A 318 22.14 -6.25 4.81
CA LEU A 318 20.92 -6.86 4.29
C LEU A 318 20.92 -8.40 4.49
N LEU A 319 19.77 -8.93 4.90
CA LEU A 319 19.55 -10.37 5.01
C LEU A 319 19.34 -11.00 3.64
N TRP A 320 18.55 -10.36 2.77
CA TRP A 320 18.36 -10.82 1.41
C TRP A 320 19.58 -10.50 0.56
N ARG A 321 20.04 -11.48 -0.21
CA ARG A 321 21.11 -11.30 -1.19
C ARG A 321 20.59 -11.74 -2.56
N PRO A 322 20.66 -10.87 -3.59
CA PRO A 322 20.35 -11.31 -4.93
C PRO A 322 21.28 -12.47 -5.29
N LEU A 323 20.72 -13.50 -5.94
CA LEU A 323 21.53 -14.59 -6.46
C LEU A 323 22.57 -13.98 -7.40
N ARG A 324 23.86 -14.26 -7.14
CA ARG A 324 24.92 -13.90 -8.07
C ARG A 324 24.71 -14.76 -9.32
N VAL A 325 24.25 -14.13 -10.41
CA VAL A 325 24.25 -14.72 -11.75
C VAL A 325 25.66 -14.67 -12.30
#